data_AF-A0A1P8WKS3-F1
#
_entry.id   AF-A0A1P8WKS3-F1
#
_cell.length_a   1.000
_cell.length_b   1.000
_cell.length_c   1.000
_cell.angle_alpha   90.00
_cell.angle_beta   90.00
_cell.angle_gamma   90.00
#
_symmetry.space_group_name_H-M   'P 1'
#
loop_
_entity.id
_entity.type
_entity.pdbx_description
1 polymer ?
#
loop_
_entity_poly.entity_id
_entity_poly.type
_entity_poly.pdbx_seq_one_letter_code
_entity_poly.pdbx_strand_id
1 'polypeptide(L)'
;MMSPQIQKLTRLARTFRGFTPTAARSRKKFALHMPDATAPITGNSPMPVSDSVKFPVSQLRRAGLRLTTVLGVASAVLISNAFAGDAAESQGPSSDSAIEYSDVVNGGLLFVDGTHIPGPHSVQATSETITVNGVPVEVTLDGRDFDDMMEDEDWDMDRVERRGRSRSRRGSRETQQTPARSARRLVQCLSDDFDVVIFSGEPLRVIPMGDDKYALYTGLLTNEPTSEQRQEFLRVAKDQSAVVLWDQWLTEFRISSTLRKRLEQFVTESDAVVAEMESKMAAQYRLETFAYPLTLVGMMLGVIAFGHMLKWTGRNFVCEQNGGSPVETIRCVETGLLLMLGMSGVDLLWTIMAGQAGVMTEVNPLAASFIHSPSSLALFKVTATAIGCGVLYAFRERRRVQEVTWWMCLVCVLVTFRWVMFDSMTTS
;
A
#
# COMPACT_ATOMS: atom_id res chain seq x y z
N MET A 1 -13.89 7.50 3.72
CA MET A 1 -13.97 6.71 4.98
C MET A 1 -12.75 5.79 5.05
N MET A 2 -11.89 5.92 6.07
CA MET A 2 -10.70 5.05 6.20
C MET A 2 -11.11 3.63 6.61
N SER A 3 -10.48 2.62 6.00
CA SER A 3 -10.62 1.21 6.40
C SER A 3 -10.31 1.03 7.90
N PRO A 4 -11.03 0.14 8.63
CA PRO A 4 -10.76 -0.15 10.04
C PRO A 4 -9.31 -0.55 10.32
N GLN A 5 -8.64 -1.20 9.35
CA GLN A 5 -7.22 -1.53 9.47
C GLN A 5 -6.32 -0.28 9.40
N ILE A 6 -6.69 0.71 8.59
CA ILE A 6 -6.00 2.02 8.56
C ILE A 6 -6.23 2.77 9.87
N GLN A 7 -7.38 2.64 10.53
CA GLN A 7 -7.60 3.25 11.84
C GLN A 7 -6.75 2.61 12.95
N LYS A 8 -6.59 1.27 12.95
CA LYS A 8 -5.64 0.57 13.84
C LYS A 8 -4.19 1.01 13.56
N LEU A 9 -3.79 1.08 12.28
CA LEU A 9 -2.46 1.56 11.87
C LEU A 9 -2.23 3.06 12.14
N THR A 10 -3.27 3.89 12.11
CA THR A 10 -3.18 5.32 12.46
C THR A 10 -3.09 5.52 13.98
N ARG A 11 -3.63 4.60 14.80
CA ARG A 11 -3.35 4.54 16.24
C ARG A 11 -1.88 4.14 16.47
N LEU A 12 -1.37 3.13 15.74
CA LEU A 12 0.05 2.73 15.77
C LEU A 12 1.00 3.89 15.45
N ALA A 13 0.74 4.66 14.39
CA ALA A 13 1.58 5.80 14.03
C ALA A 13 1.48 7.02 14.99
N ARG A 14 0.46 7.08 15.86
CA ARG A 14 0.34 8.15 16.88
C ARG A 14 1.14 7.86 18.13
N THR A 15 1.28 6.60 18.52
CA THR A 15 2.11 6.19 19.67
C THR A 15 3.59 6.53 19.42
N PHE A 16 4.06 6.47 18.16
CA PHE A 16 5.42 6.82 17.77
C PHE A 16 5.70 8.33 17.56
N ARG A 17 4.70 9.21 17.60
CA ARG A 17 4.82 10.65 17.21
C ARG A 17 5.27 11.62 18.32
N GLY A 18 6.05 11.16 19.30
CA GLY A 18 6.59 11.98 20.40
C GLY A 18 7.69 12.98 20.03
N PHE A 19 7.85 13.38 18.76
CA PHE A 19 8.92 14.28 18.33
C PHE A 19 8.47 15.22 17.21
N THR A 20 8.29 16.52 17.52
CA THR A 20 8.24 17.60 16.52
C THR A 20 9.02 18.82 17.01
N PRO A 21 10.01 19.33 16.24
CA PRO A 21 10.56 20.66 16.47
C PRO A 21 9.77 21.72 15.70
N THR A 22 9.34 22.75 16.41
CA THR A 22 8.73 23.98 15.88
C THR A 22 9.74 24.81 15.08
N ALA A 23 9.46 25.05 13.79
CA ALA A 23 10.16 26.06 12.99
C ALA A 23 9.16 27.05 12.38
N ALA A 24 9.15 28.26 12.94
CA ALA A 24 8.40 29.41 12.45
C ALA A 24 9.04 29.96 11.17
N ARG A 25 8.23 30.24 10.13
CA ARG A 25 8.71 30.90 8.91
C ARG A 25 7.91 32.16 8.59
N SER A 26 8.68 33.25 8.55
CA SER A 26 8.31 34.65 8.31
C SER A 26 7.83 34.89 6.87
N ARG A 27 6.73 35.65 6.73
CA ARG A 27 6.17 36.15 5.46
C ARG A 27 6.85 37.47 5.08
N LYS A 28 7.42 37.56 3.87
CA LYS A 28 7.71 38.83 3.20
C LYS A 28 6.81 38.98 1.96
N LYS A 29 6.05 40.08 1.93
CA LYS A 29 5.25 40.55 0.80
C LYS A 29 6.16 41.23 -0.22
N PHE A 30 5.98 40.94 -1.50
CA PHE A 30 6.51 41.73 -2.61
C PHE A 30 5.33 42.25 -3.43
N ALA A 31 5.25 43.57 -3.59
CA ALA A 31 4.32 44.26 -4.46
C ALA A 31 4.96 44.45 -5.84
N LEU A 32 4.21 44.18 -6.90
CA LEU A 32 4.64 44.32 -8.30
C LEU A 32 3.97 45.55 -8.91
N HIS A 33 4.80 46.44 -9.45
CA HIS A 33 4.44 47.67 -10.15
C HIS A 33 4.38 47.35 -11.66
N MET A 34 3.25 47.65 -12.31
CA MET A 34 3.09 47.68 -13.77
C MET A 34 3.38 49.08 -14.30
N PRO A 35 3.87 49.20 -15.55
CA PRO A 35 3.51 50.33 -16.38
C PRO A 35 2.96 49.95 -17.76
N ASP A 36 1.92 50.70 -18.14
CA ASP A 36 1.36 50.85 -19.49
C ASP A 36 2.38 51.46 -20.48
N ALA A 37 2.26 51.08 -21.76
CA ALA A 37 2.30 52.06 -22.87
C ALA A 37 1.97 51.42 -24.23
N THR A 38 0.96 52.00 -24.85
CA THR A 38 0.46 51.88 -26.22
C THR A 38 1.39 52.49 -27.28
N ALA A 39 1.41 51.93 -28.49
CA ALA A 39 1.76 52.67 -29.72
C ALA A 39 1.04 52.08 -30.96
N PRO A 40 0.64 52.90 -31.96
CA PRO A 40 -0.14 52.49 -33.12
C PRO A 40 0.75 52.17 -34.34
N ILE A 41 0.30 51.25 -35.21
CA ILE A 41 0.97 50.94 -36.48
C ILE A 41 -0.01 51.13 -37.64
N THR A 42 0.36 52.02 -38.55
CA THR A 42 -0.25 52.31 -39.86
C THR A 42 0.53 51.57 -40.97
N GLY A 43 -0.14 51.28 -42.09
CA GLY A 43 0.52 51.11 -43.39
C GLY A 43 0.18 49.83 -44.16
N ASN A 44 -0.84 49.90 -45.02
CA ASN A 44 -1.16 48.92 -46.05
C ASN A 44 -0.25 49.08 -47.28
N SER A 45 0.20 47.98 -47.86
CA SER A 45 0.58 47.89 -49.29
C SER A 45 0.38 46.45 -49.80
N PRO A 46 -0.09 46.25 -51.04
CA PRO A 46 -0.49 44.95 -51.56
C PRO A 46 0.69 44.15 -52.15
N MET A 47 0.70 42.84 -51.92
CA MET A 47 1.64 41.87 -52.50
C MET A 47 0.99 41.07 -53.66
N PRO A 48 1.79 40.61 -54.64
CA PRO A 48 1.33 39.94 -55.85
C PRO A 48 1.05 38.44 -55.67
N VAL A 49 0.26 37.94 -56.62
CA VAL A 49 -0.35 36.60 -56.76
C VAL A 49 0.69 35.48 -56.86
N SER A 50 0.41 34.36 -56.18
CA SER A 50 1.23 33.15 -56.07
C SER A 50 1.14 32.22 -57.29
N ASP A 51 2.28 31.67 -57.71
CA ASP A 51 2.34 30.45 -58.51
C ASP A 51 2.37 29.19 -57.64
N SER A 52 1.55 28.21 -58.03
CA SER A 52 1.33 26.95 -57.32
C SER A 52 2.49 25.95 -57.47
N VAL A 53 3.18 25.66 -56.37
CA VAL A 53 4.18 24.57 -56.29
C VAL A 53 3.51 23.27 -55.85
N LYS A 54 3.48 22.27 -56.74
CA LYS A 54 3.04 20.89 -56.44
C LYS A 54 4.17 20.10 -55.77
N PHE A 55 3.91 19.54 -54.58
CA PHE A 55 4.85 18.63 -53.88
C PHE A 55 4.41 17.15 -53.98
N PRO A 56 5.35 16.20 -54.16
CA PRO A 56 5.06 14.78 -54.33
C PRO A 56 4.86 14.05 -52.99
N VAL A 57 3.74 13.33 -52.88
CA VAL A 57 3.25 12.61 -51.69
C VAL A 57 4.02 11.31 -51.37
N SER A 58 4.98 10.91 -52.21
CA SER A 58 5.63 9.59 -52.14
C SER A 58 6.76 9.43 -51.10
N GLN A 59 7.21 10.52 -50.45
CA GLN A 59 8.34 10.49 -49.51
C GLN A 59 7.93 10.19 -48.04
N LEU A 60 6.65 10.29 -47.68
CA LEU A 60 6.19 10.12 -46.28
C LEU A 60 5.87 8.67 -45.85
N ARG A 61 5.82 7.71 -46.78
CA ARG A 61 5.50 6.30 -46.46
C ARG A 61 6.68 5.46 -45.96
N ARG A 62 7.93 5.91 -46.13
CA ARG A 62 9.11 5.10 -45.75
C ARG A 62 9.60 5.32 -44.30
N ALA A 63 9.17 6.39 -43.64
CA ALA A 63 9.58 6.67 -42.26
C ALA A 63 8.70 5.98 -41.20
N GLY A 64 7.45 5.62 -41.54
CA GLY A 64 6.50 5.03 -40.58
C GLY A 64 6.64 3.52 -40.35
N LEU A 65 7.44 2.80 -41.15
CA LEU A 65 7.44 1.33 -41.15
C LEU A 65 8.63 0.68 -40.39
N ARG A 66 9.46 1.47 -39.70
CA ARG A 66 10.61 0.95 -38.92
C ARG A 66 10.46 1.09 -37.41
N LEU A 67 9.32 1.59 -36.91
CA LEU A 67 9.09 1.80 -35.47
C LEU A 67 8.30 0.67 -34.79
N THR A 68 7.76 -0.28 -35.56
CA THR A 68 6.88 -1.35 -35.04
C THR A 68 7.61 -2.64 -34.65
N THR A 69 8.91 -2.76 -34.89
CA THR A 69 9.64 -4.04 -34.75
C THR A 69 10.44 -4.20 -33.46
N VAL A 70 10.41 -3.21 -32.54
CA VAL A 70 11.23 -3.23 -31.31
C VAL A 70 10.44 -3.69 -30.07
N LEU A 71 9.13 -3.92 -30.16
CA LEU A 71 8.27 -4.29 -29.02
C LEU A 71 7.99 -5.81 -28.85
N GLY A 72 8.69 -6.69 -29.56
CA GLY A 72 8.27 -8.08 -29.77
C GLY A 72 9.03 -9.20 -29.04
N VAL A 73 9.86 -8.93 -28.03
CA VAL A 73 10.67 -10.00 -27.37
C VAL A 73 10.77 -9.76 -25.85
N ALA A 74 9.72 -10.11 -25.11
CA ALA A 74 9.77 -10.16 -23.63
C ALA A 74 8.65 -11.06 -23.07
N SER A 75 8.55 -12.31 -23.55
CA SER A 75 7.59 -13.28 -23.01
C SER A 75 8.14 -14.70 -23.10
N ALA A 76 8.97 -15.08 -22.14
CA ALA A 76 9.16 -16.47 -21.75
C ALA A 76 9.85 -16.54 -20.37
N VAL A 77 9.43 -17.52 -19.58
CA VAL A 77 10.05 -18.02 -18.34
C VAL A 77 9.53 -17.39 -17.05
N LEU A 78 8.45 -17.96 -16.50
CA LEU A 78 8.34 -18.26 -15.07
C LEU A 78 7.44 -19.49 -14.84
N ILE A 79 7.71 -20.14 -13.71
CA ILE A 79 6.90 -21.08 -12.92
C ILE A 79 7.20 -22.58 -13.12
N SER A 80 7.87 -23.14 -12.10
CA SER A 80 7.50 -24.42 -11.49
C SER A 80 8.04 -24.49 -10.06
N ASN A 81 7.13 -24.53 -9.08
CA ASN A 81 7.37 -24.99 -7.72
C ASN A 81 6.20 -25.92 -7.36
N ALA A 82 6.50 -27.10 -6.83
CA ALA A 82 5.53 -27.95 -6.15
C ALA A 82 6.22 -28.71 -5.02
N PHE A 83 5.70 -28.48 -3.81
CA PHE A 83 6.03 -29.12 -2.54
C PHE A 83 5.44 -30.53 -2.46
N ALA A 84 6.12 -31.45 -1.79
CA ALA A 84 5.59 -32.72 -1.33
C ALA A 84 5.79 -32.81 0.19
N GLY A 85 4.72 -33.12 0.92
CA GLY A 85 4.73 -33.42 2.35
C GLY A 85 4.33 -34.88 2.56
N ASP A 86 5.10 -35.58 3.38
CA ASP A 86 4.80 -36.94 3.85
C ASP A 86 4.40 -36.89 5.33
N ALA A 87 3.29 -37.56 5.64
CA ALA A 87 2.83 -37.82 7.00
C ALA A 87 3.19 -39.27 7.37
N ALA A 88 3.74 -39.47 8.58
CA ALA A 88 4.01 -40.78 9.12
C ALA A 88 3.19 -41.02 10.40
N GLU A 89 2.44 -42.11 10.35
CA GLU A 89 1.60 -42.70 11.38
C GLU A 89 2.42 -43.62 12.29
N SER A 90 2.11 -43.68 13.59
CA SER A 90 2.61 -44.71 14.49
C SER A 90 1.73 -44.87 15.72
N GLN A 91 1.07 -46.04 15.80
CA GLN A 91 0.29 -46.55 16.94
C GLN A 91 1.14 -47.39 17.90
N GLY A 92 0.77 -47.46 19.17
CA GLY A 92 1.00 -48.66 20.00
C GLY A 92 1.11 -48.43 21.51
N PRO A 93 0.35 -49.12 22.39
CA PRO A 93 -0.02 -48.63 23.72
C PRO A 93 0.58 -49.43 24.90
N SER A 94 0.51 -48.88 26.12
CA SER A 94 0.15 -49.66 27.34
C SER A 94 0.05 -48.80 28.60
N SER A 95 -1.15 -48.79 29.21
CA SER A 95 -1.50 -48.88 30.64
C SER A 95 -2.60 -47.89 31.07
N ASP A 96 -3.69 -48.46 31.61
CA ASP A 96 -5.01 -47.88 31.85
C ASP A 96 -5.05 -46.62 32.73
N SER A 97 -4.88 -45.47 32.10
CA SER A 97 -5.88 -44.41 32.21
C SER A 97 -6.42 -44.20 30.80
N ALA A 98 -7.74 -44.29 30.61
CA ALA A 98 -8.31 -44.17 29.27
C ALA A 98 -8.05 -42.75 28.74
N ILE A 99 -7.07 -42.63 27.84
CA ILE A 99 -6.78 -41.37 27.14
C ILE A 99 -8.04 -41.00 26.36
N GLU A 100 -8.72 -39.93 26.77
CA GLU A 100 -9.94 -39.46 26.10
C GLU A 100 -9.62 -38.71 24.81
N TYR A 101 -8.41 -38.15 24.72
CA TYR A 101 -7.98 -37.33 23.60
C TYR A 101 -6.45 -37.34 23.47
N SER A 102 -5.95 -37.47 22.24
CA SER A 102 -4.52 -37.36 21.91
C SER A 102 -4.39 -36.75 20.51
N ASP A 103 -3.53 -35.74 20.38
CA ASP A 103 -3.17 -35.14 19.09
C ASP A 103 -1.75 -34.59 19.10
N VAL A 104 -1.14 -34.41 17.93
CA VAL A 104 0.21 -33.86 17.77
C VAL A 104 0.17 -32.62 16.88
N VAL A 105 0.59 -31.48 17.42
CA VAL A 105 0.55 -30.18 16.74
C VAL A 105 1.96 -29.64 16.52
N ASN A 106 2.22 -29.10 15.32
CA ASN A 106 3.50 -28.51 14.95
C ASN A 106 3.53 -26.97 15.02
N GLY A 107 2.37 -26.33 15.14
CA GLY A 107 2.20 -24.87 15.14
C GLY A 107 2.31 -24.24 16.53
N GLY A 108 2.40 -22.91 16.53
CA GLY A 108 2.42 -22.08 17.75
C GLY A 108 3.67 -22.24 18.64
N LEU A 109 3.65 -21.54 19.77
CA LEU A 109 4.57 -21.71 20.90
C LEU A 109 3.77 -22.01 22.16
N LEU A 110 4.29 -22.90 23.02
CA LEU A 110 3.68 -23.21 24.31
C LEU A 110 4.65 -22.86 25.45
N PHE A 111 4.17 -22.07 26.39
CA PHE A 111 4.85 -21.74 27.64
C PHE A 111 4.02 -22.26 28.81
N VAL A 112 4.65 -23.06 29.68
CA VAL A 112 4.05 -23.61 30.90
C VAL A 112 4.92 -23.22 32.08
N ASP A 113 4.34 -22.48 33.03
CA ASP A 113 5.00 -21.99 34.24
C ASP A 113 6.34 -21.28 33.93
N GLY A 114 6.29 -20.41 32.93
CA GLY A 114 7.44 -19.67 32.45
C GLY A 114 8.49 -20.50 31.71
N THR A 115 8.24 -21.78 31.43
CA THR A 115 9.15 -22.64 30.65
C THR A 115 8.59 -22.88 29.26
N HIS A 116 9.40 -22.64 28.23
CA HIS A 116 9.03 -22.96 26.85
C HIS A 116 9.11 -24.48 26.62
N ILE A 117 7.99 -25.08 26.22
CA ILE A 117 7.91 -26.47 25.81
C ILE A 117 8.22 -26.54 24.31
N PRO A 118 9.31 -27.18 23.86
CA PRO A 118 9.62 -27.26 22.43
C PRO A 118 8.60 -28.14 21.70
N GLY A 119 8.20 -27.71 20.50
CA GLY A 119 7.40 -28.51 19.58
C GLY A 119 8.20 -29.68 18.97
N PRO A 120 7.53 -30.68 18.37
CA PRO A 120 6.07 -30.83 18.26
C PRO A 120 5.38 -31.04 19.62
N HIS A 121 4.12 -30.62 19.73
CA HIS A 121 3.31 -30.70 20.95
C HIS A 121 2.37 -31.90 20.90
N SER A 122 2.71 -32.98 21.62
CA SER A 122 1.82 -34.11 21.88
C SER A 122 0.92 -33.78 23.06
N VAL A 123 -0.32 -33.37 22.77
CA VAL A 123 -1.33 -33.04 23.79
C VAL A 123 -2.16 -34.28 24.08
N GLN A 124 -2.18 -34.73 25.34
CA GLN A 124 -2.99 -35.85 25.80
C GLN A 124 -3.90 -35.41 26.95
N ALA A 125 -5.16 -35.84 26.94
CA ALA A 125 -6.08 -35.60 28.03
C ALA A 125 -6.61 -36.91 28.61
N THR A 126 -6.57 -37.01 29.93
CA THR A 126 -7.29 -38.00 30.72
C THR A 126 -8.54 -37.36 31.32
N SER A 127 -9.35 -38.13 32.06
CA SER A 127 -10.52 -37.61 32.77
C SER A 127 -10.18 -36.55 33.83
N GLU A 128 -8.92 -36.49 34.29
CA GLU A 128 -8.50 -35.62 35.40
C GLU A 128 -7.44 -34.58 35.00
N THR A 129 -6.54 -34.91 34.07
CA THR A 129 -5.38 -34.07 33.76
C THR A 129 -5.11 -33.97 32.27
N ILE A 130 -4.51 -32.85 31.86
CA ILE A 130 -3.97 -32.64 30.51
C ILE A 130 -2.45 -32.72 30.64
N THR A 131 -1.81 -33.42 29.71
CA THR A 131 -0.36 -33.44 29.60
C THR A 131 0.05 -32.97 28.22
N VAL A 132 1.15 -32.20 28.14
CA VAL A 132 1.76 -31.81 26.88
C VAL A 132 3.21 -32.29 26.88
N ASN A 133 3.58 -33.15 25.93
CA ASN A 133 4.88 -33.82 25.91
C ASN A 133 5.21 -34.54 27.24
N GLY A 134 4.18 -35.08 27.91
CA GLY A 134 4.28 -35.76 29.20
C GLY A 134 4.37 -34.83 30.42
N VAL A 135 4.41 -33.51 30.22
CA VAL A 135 4.38 -32.52 31.32
C VAL A 135 2.91 -32.27 31.70
N PRO A 136 2.49 -32.48 32.96
CA PRO A 136 1.13 -32.18 33.39
C PRO A 136 0.91 -30.67 33.37
N VAL A 137 -0.23 -30.26 32.81
CA VAL A 137 -0.63 -28.86 32.66
C VAL A 137 -1.95 -28.68 33.36
N GLU A 138 -1.97 -27.81 34.37
CA GLU A 138 -3.19 -27.39 35.04
C GLU A 138 -3.85 -26.30 34.20
N VAL A 139 -4.85 -26.69 33.40
CA VAL A 139 -5.58 -25.75 32.55
C VAL A 139 -6.85 -25.31 33.25
N THR A 140 -6.82 -24.12 33.82
CA THR A 140 -8.06 -23.40 34.14
C THR A 140 -8.52 -22.71 32.86
N LEU A 141 -9.71 -23.02 32.34
CA LEU A 141 -10.29 -22.22 31.26
C LEU A 141 -11.24 -21.21 31.87
N ASP A 142 -10.94 -19.92 31.80
CA ASP A 142 -12.01 -18.95 31.93
C ASP A 142 -12.92 -19.13 30.71
N GLY A 143 -14.18 -19.51 30.94
CA GLY A 143 -15.14 -19.76 29.88
C GLY A 143 -15.42 -18.52 29.02
N ARG A 144 -15.00 -17.32 29.47
CA ARG A 144 -15.29 -16.03 28.82
C ARG A 144 -14.30 -15.62 27.73
N ASP A 145 -13.00 -15.83 27.94
CA ASP A 145 -11.99 -15.18 27.08
C ASP A 145 -11.92 -15.69 25.63
N PHE A 146 -12.38 -16.92 25.38
CA PHE A 146 -12.33 -17.49 24.03
C PHE A 146 -13.55 -17.13 23.18
N ASP A 147 -14.75 -17.10 23.79
CA ASP A 147 -15.96 -16.71 23.08
C ASP A 147 -15.90 -15.22 22.72
N ASP A 148 -15.34 -14.37 23.61
CA ASP A 148 -15.14 -12.94 23.33
C ASP A 148 -14.16 -12.69 22.16
N MET A 149 -13.12 -13.54 22.00
CA MET A 149 -12.16 -13.37 20.89
C MET A 149 -12.71 -13.75 19.52
N MET A 150 -13.66 -14.69 19.43
CA MET A 150 -14.31 -15.01 18.16
C MET A 150 -15.52 -14.11 17.86
N GLU A 151 -16.17 -13.54 18.88
CA GLU A 151 -17.30 -12.61 18.66
C GLU A 151 -16.85 -11.22 18.16
N ASP A 152 -15.63 -10.79 18.48
CA ASP A 152 -15.15 -9.43 18.11
C ASP A 152 -14.61 -9.30 16.67
N GLU A 153 -14.32 -10.40 15.95
CA GLU A 153 -13.80 -10.34 14.57
C GLU A 153 -14.86 -10.59 13.48
N ASP A 154 -16.01 -11.18 13.79
CA ASP A 154 -17.15 -11.28 12.87
C ASP A 154 -17.98 -9.97 12.89
N TRP A 155 -17.37 -8.89 12.40
CA TRP A 155 -18.06 -7.65 12.01
C TRP A 155 -18.88 -7.87 10.72
N ASP A 156 -19.86 -8.76 10.81
CA ASP A 156 -20.91 -8.95 9.81
C ASP A 156 -21.90 -7.76 9.93
N MET A 157 -21.47 -6.61 9.42
CA MET A 157 -22.21 -5.33 9.40
C MET A 157 -23.56 -5.41 8.65
N ASP A 158 -23.90 -6.54 8.03
CA ASP A 158 -25.15 -6.72 7.29
C ASP A 158 -26.31 -7.32 8.12
N ARG A 159 -26.12 -7.62 9.41
CA ARG A 159 -27.15 -8.28 10.24
C ARG A 159 -27.98 -7.38 11.14
N VAL A 160 -28.01 -6.06 10.92
CA VAL A 160 -28.69 -5.11 11.81
C VAL A 160 -30.22 -5.02 11.60
N GLU A 161 -30.81 -5.54 10.51
CA GLU A 161 -32.24 -5.28 10.24
C GLU A 161 -33.24 -6.43 10.46
N ARG A 162 -32.84 -7.62 10.93
CA ARG A 162 -33.82 -8.67 11.29
C ARG A 162 -34.03 -8.79 12.80
N ARG A 163 -34.39 -7.67 13.43
CA ARG A 163 -35.04 -7.65 14.75
C ARG A 163 -36.45 -8.19 14.62
N GLY A 164 -36.64 -9.45 14.96
CA GLY A 164 -37.96 -10.02 15.04
C GLY A 164 -37.99 -11.39 15.72
N ARG A 165 -38.12 -11.39 17.05
CA ARG A 165 -38.67 -12.49 17.86
C ARG A 165 -38.01 -13.87 17.69
N SER A 166 -37.14 -14.24 18.63
CA SER A 166 -37.16 -15.59 19.24
C SER A 166 -36.19 -15.58 20.41
N ARG A 167 -36.65 -15.86 21.64
CA ARG A 167 -36.46 -17.17 22.30
C ARG A 167 -34.99 -17.63 22.19
N SER A 168 -34.21 -17.75 23.24
CA SER A 168 -34.58 -18.35 24.52
C SER A 168 -33.53 -18.00 25.59
N ARG A 169 -34.05 -17.52 26.71
CA ARG A 169 -33.43 -17.48 28.04
C ARG A 169 -33.28 -18.92 28.58
N ARG A 170 -32.68 -19.81 27.80
CA ARG A 170 -32.39 -21.18 28.19
C ARG A 170 -31.09 -21.05 28.98
N GLY A 171 -31.21 -21.12 30.30
CA GLY A 171 -30.09 -21.00 31.22
C GLY A 171 -28.91 -21.76 30.65
N SER A 172 -27.81 -21.04 30.42
CA SER A 172 -26.54 -21.63 30.05
C SER A 172 -26.27 -22.68 31.11
N ARG A 173 -26.53 -23.94 30.74
CA ARG A 173 -26.05 -25.07 31.53
C ARG A 173 -24.56 -24.85 31.48
N GLU A 174 -24.02 -24.41 32.60
CA GLU A 174 -22.59 -24.40 32.90
C GLU A 174 -22.09 -25.78 32.51
N THR A 175 -21.64 -25.88 31.27
CA THR A 175 -21.39 -27.17 30.66
C THR A 175 -20.04 -27.51 31.21
N GLN A 176 -20.03 -28.36 32.25
CA GLN A 176 -18.82 -28.76 32.97
C GLN A 176 -17.69 -28.92 31.96
N GLN A 177 -16.68 -28.06 32.09
CA GLN A 177 -15.51 -28.10 31.24
C GLN A 177 -14.79 -29.41 31.55
N THR A 178 -14.82 -30.34 30.61
CA THR A 178 -14.04 -31.58 30.72
C THR A 178 -12.61 -31.30 30.23
N PRO A 179 -11.57 -31.90 30.85
CA PRO A 179 -10.19 -31.75 30.39
C PRO A 179 -10.00 -32.03 28.89
N ALA A 180 -10.72 -33.00 28.34
CA ALA A 180 -10.72 -33.30 26.91
C ALA A 180 -11.16 -32.12 26.02
N ARG A 181 -12.09 -31.26 26.47
CA ARG A 181 -12.48 -30.06 25.72
C ARG A 181 -11.39 -29.01 25.77
N SER A 182 -10.75 -28.81 26.92
CA SER A 182 -9.65 -27.87 27.07
C SER A 182 -8.44 -28.29 26.24
N ALA A 183 -8.14 -29.58 26.19
CA ALA A 183 -7.08 -30.13 25.34
C ALA A 183 -7.38 -29.94 23.84
N ARG A 184 -8.61 -30.18 23.40
CA ARG A 184 -9.03 -29.87 22.01
C ARG A 184 -8.86 -28.40 21.66
N ARG A 185 -9.22 -27.50 22.58
CA ARG A 185 -9.04 -26.05 22.40
C ARG A 185 -7.57 -25.67 22.33
N LEU A 186 -6.74 -26.20 23.23
CA LEU A 186 -5.29 -26.00 23.20
C LEU A 186 -4.69 -26.43 21.85
N VAL A 187 -5.07 -27.63 21.38
CA VAL A 187 -4.66 -28.14 20.07
C VAL A 187 -5.11 -27.22 18.95
N GLN A 188 -6.35 -26.75 18.97
CA GLN A 188 -6.88 -25.83 17.97
C GLN A 188 -6.07 -24.52 17.94
N CYS A 189 -5.85 -23.88 19.11
CA CYS A 189 -5.06 -22.65 19.19
C CYS A 189 -3.64 -22.83 18.63
N LEU A 190 -2.96 -23.91 19.01
CA LEU A 190 -1.62 -24.23 18.51
C LEU A 190 -1.64 -24.53 17.00
N SER A 191 -2.72 -25.15 16.49
CA SER A 191 -2.87 -25.47 15.06
C SER A 191 -3.11 -24.22 14.21
N ASP A 192 -3.75 -23.20 14.79
CA ASP A 192 -3.98 -21.88 14.18
C ASP A 192 -2.76 -20.94 14.37
N ASP A 193 -1.61 -21.49 14.76
CA ASP A 193 -0.34 -20.78 15.05
C ASP A 193 -0.41 -19.72 16.16
N PHE A 194 -1.41 -19.78 17.05
CA PHE A 194 -1.43 -18.96 18.26
C PHE A 194 -0.43 -19.47 19.29
N ASP A 195 0.10 -18.53 20.07
CA ASP A 195 0.96 -18.88 21.18
C ASP A 195 0.13 -19.01 22.45
N VAL A 196 0.47 -19.98 23.28
CA VAL A 196 -0.27 -20.26 24.52
C VAL A 196 0.66 -20.14 25.71
N VAL A 197 0.23 -19.37 26.70
CA VAL A 197 0.91 -19.20 27.99
C VAL A 197 0.00 -19.73 29.09
N ILE A 198 0.55 -20.61 29.91
CA ILE A 198 -0.16 -21.26 31.01
C ILE A 198 0.66 -21.08 32.27
N PHE A 199 0.06 -20.50 33.30
CA PHE A 199 0.61 -20.45 34.66
C PHE A 199 -0.32 -21.24 35.59
N SER A 200 0.24 -22.03 36.50
CA SER A 200 -0.54 -22.79 37.49
C SER A 200 -1.41 -21.84 38.32
N GLY A 201 -2.68 -22.20 38.45
CA GLY A 201 -3.70 -21.40 39.12
C GLY A 201 -4.30 -20.24 38.30
N GLU A 202 -3.75 -19.93 37.13
CA GLU A 202 -4.27 -18.87 36.24
C GLU A 202 -4.99 -19.46 35.02
N PRO A 203 -5.91 -18.71 34.40
CA PRO A 203 -6.55 -19.15 33.17
C PRO A 203 -5.54 -19.23 32.01
N LEU A 204 -5.72 -20.22 31.13
CA LEU A 204 -4.91 -20.35 29.91
C LEU A 204 -5.03 -19.09 29.05
N ARG A 205 -3.89 -18.53 28.67
CA ARG A 205 -3.80 -17.32 27.84
C ARG A 205 -3.39 -17.67 26.42
N VAL A 206 -4.29 -17.38 25.48
CA VAL A 206 -4.03 -17.47 24.04
C VAL A 206 -3.59 -16.10 23.56
N ILE A 207 -2.45 -16.05 22.90
CA ILE A 207 -1.86 -14.84 22.32
C ILE A 207 -2.09 -14.91 20.81
N PRO A 208 -3.04 -14.11 20.29
CA PRO A 208 -3.35 -14.11 18.87
C PRO A 208 -2.20 -13.49 18.07
N MET A 209 -2.24 -13.67 16.75
CA MET A 209 -1.31 -13.01 15.83
C MET A 209 -1.40 -11.48 15.91
N GLY A 210 -0.33 -10.79 15.49
CA GLY A 210 -0.28 -9.33 15.42
C GLY A 210 0.43 -8.69 16.61
N ASP A 211 -0.13 -7.60 17.13
CA ASP A 211 0.52 -6.72 18.10
C ASP A 211 0.89 -7.44 19.41
N ASP A 212 0.00 -8.28 19.93
CA ASP A 212 0.22 -8.97 21.22
C ASP A 212 1.34 -10.03 21.11
N LYS A 213 1.39 -10.76 19.98
CA LYS A 213 2.49 -11.70 19.68
C LYS A 213 3.82 -10.98 19.47
N TYR A 214 3.81 -9.85 18.75
CA TYR A 214 4.99 -9.00 18.57
C TYR A 214 5.50 -8.43 19.90
N ALA A 215 4.60 -7.95 20.76
CA ALA A 215 4.90 -7.44 22.09
C ALA A 215 5.50 -8.52 22.99
N LEU A 216 4.92 -9.73 22.99
CA LEU A 216 5.46 -10.88 23.70
C LEU A 216 6.90 -11.16 23.24
N TYR A 217 7.13 -11.28 21.94
CA TYR A 217 8.43 -11.70 21.40
C TYR A 217 9.51 -10.66 21.65
N THR A 218 9.18 -9.39 21.45
CA THR A 218 10.10 -8.27 21.70
C THR A 218 10.47 -8.19 23.19
N GLY A 219 9.50 -8.42 24.08
CA GLY A 219 9.73 -8.52 25.52
C GLY A 219 10.69 -9.66 25.87
N LEU A 220 10.42 -10.88 25.40
CA LEU A 220 11.23 -12.06 25.70
C LEU A 220 12.65 -12.03 25.08
N LEU A 221 12.85 -11.32 23.98
CA LEU A 221 14.16 -11.15 23.35
C LEU A 221 15.07 -10.13 24.05
N THR A 222 14.47 -9.17 24.77
CA THR A 222 15.20 -8.04 25.36
C THR A 222 15.60 -8.38 26.80
N ASN A 223 16.91 -8.41 27.09
CA ASN A 223 17.39 -8.74 28.44
C ASN A 223 16.97 -7.69 29.49
N GLU A 224 16.86 -6.42 29.09
CA GLU A 224 16.44 -5.30 29.93
C GLU A 224 15.41 -4.45 29.16
N PRO A 225 14.12 -4.84 29.16
CA PRO A 225 13.09 -4.13 28.39
C PRO A 225 12.93 -2.70 28.90
N THR A 226 12.73 -1.76 27.97
CA THR A 226 12.39 -0.37 28.34
C THR A 226 11.05 -0.35 29.09
N SER A 227 10.76 0.72 29.84
CA SER A 227 9.47 0.84 30.56
C SER A 227 8.26 0.71 29.62
N GLU A 228 8.40 1.18 28.37
CA GLU A 228 7.37 1.07 27.34
C GLU A 228 7.22 -0.38 26.84
N GLN A 229 8.33 -1.06 26.52
CA GLN A 229 8.30 -2.47 26.10
C GLN A 229 7.73 -3.38 27.20
N ARG A 230 8.12 -3.13 28.45
CA ARG A 230 7.59 -3.85 29.61
C ARG A 230 6.09 -3.61 29.77
N GLN A 231 5.62 -2.37 29.64
CA GLN A 231 4.19 -2.06 29.71
C GLN A 231 3.40 -2.74 28.59
N GLU A 232 3.94 -2.77 27.37
CA GLU A 232 3.30 -3.41 26.21
C GLU A 232 3.27 -4.93 26.36
N PHE A 233 4.34 -5.54 26.88
CA PHE A 233 4.35 -6.95 27.26
C PHE A 233 3.30 -7.27 28.33
N LEU A 234 3.20 -6.46 29.38
CA LEU A 234 2.22 -6.65 30.46
C LEU A 234 0.78 -6.40 30.00
N ARG A 235 0.57 -5.64 28.92
CA ARG A 235 -0.75 -5.47 28.29
C ARG A 235 -1.31 -6.80 27.77
N VAL A 236 -0.44 -7.72 27.36
CA VAL A 236 -0.81 -9.07 26.88
C VAL A 236 -1.46 -9.91 27.99
N ALA A 237 -1.10 -9.67 29.26
CA ALA A 237 -1.66 -10.41 30.40
C ALA A 237 -3.17 -10.17 30.60
N LYS A 238 -3.69 -9.00 30.16
CA LYS A 238 -5.06 -8.47 30.33
C LYS A 238 -5.53 -8.31 31.79
N ASP A 239 -5.24 -9.27 32.66
CA ASP A 239 -5.66 -9.30 34.06
C ASP A 239 -4.64 -8.66 34.99
N GLN A 240 -5.11 -7.75 35.83
CA GLN A 240 -4.26 -7.07 36.82
C GLN A 240 -3.66 -8.04 37.86
N SER A 241 -4.33 -9.15 38.16
CA SER A 241 -3.83 -10.19 39.07
C SER A 241 -2.63 -10.93 38.48
N ALA A 242 -2.67 -11.21 37.17
CA ALA A 242 -1.61 -11.93 36.46
C ALA A 242 -0.39 -11.06 36.18
N VAL A 243 -0.50 -9.73 36.19
CA VAL A 243 0.61 -8.80 35.90
C VAL A 243 1.88 -9.11 36.70
N VAL A 244 1.75 -9.48 37.98
CA VAL A 244 2.91 -9.80 38.83
C VAL A 244 3.64 -11.06 38.34
N LEU A 245 2.89 -12.09 37.95
CA LEU A 245 3.45 -13.34 37.43
C LEU A 245 4.11 -13.14 36.07
N TRP A 246 3.48 -12.38 35.17
CA TRP A 246 4.03 -12.05 33.86
C TRP A 246 5.29 -11.20 33.97
N ASP A 247 5.31 -10.26 34.89
CA ASP A 247 6.47 -9.41 35.16
C ASP A 247 7.66 -10.20 35.73
N GLN A 248 7.37 -11.11 36.67
CA GLN A 248 8.36 -12.04 37.18
C GLN A 248 8.87 -12.96 36.08
N TRP A 249 7.98 -13.50 35.25
CA TRP A 249 8.34 -14.34 34.11
C TRP A 249 9.28 -13.60 33.16
N LEU A 250 8.95 -12.36 32.77
CA LEU A 250 9.80 -11.54 31.91
C LEU A 250 11.22 -11.34 32.46
N THR A 251 11.35 -11.24 33.79
CA THR A 251 12.63 -11.03 34.47
C THR A 251 13.45 -12.32 34.60
N GLU A 252 12.78 -13.44 34.86
CA GLU A 252 13.42 -14.72 35.16
C GLU A 252 13.59 -15.63 33.94
N PHE A 253 12.87 -15.35 32.85
CA PHE A 253 12.83 -16.21 31.67
C PHE A 253 14.20 -16.35 31.00
N ARG A 254 14.63 -17.60 30.81
CA ARG A 254 15.85 -17.93 30.07
C ARG A 254 15.49 -18.50 28.71
N ILE A 255 15.60 -17.68 27.69
CA ILE A 255 15.34 -18.08 26.31
C ILE A 255 16.37 -19.09 25.80
N SER A 256 15.89 -20.21 25.24
CA SER A 256 16.76 -21.19 24.58
C SER A 256 17.29 -20.64 23.25
N SER A 257 18.42 -21.15 22.76
CA SER A 257 19.01 -20.68 21.50
C SER A 257 18.13 -20.97 20.28
N THR A 258 17.37 -22.07 20.30
CA THR A 258 16.42 -22.45 19.26
C THR A 258 15.21 -21.52 19.26
N LEU A 259 14.63 -21.23 20.44
CA LEU A 259 13.53 -20.30 20.59
C LEU A 259 13.95 -18.89 20.18
N ARG A 260 15.12 -18.43 20.64
CA ARG A 260 15.67 -17.12 20.29
C ARG A 260 15.71 -16.90 18.77
N LYS A 261 16.24 -17.85 18.01
CA LYS A 261 16.28 -17.76 16.54
C LYS A 261 14.90 -17.62 15.92
N ARG A 262 13.90 -18.37 16.41
CA ARG A 262 12.52 -18.31 15.90
C ARG A 262 11.86 -16.97 16.23
N LEU A 263 12.03 -16.47 17.46
CA LEU A 263 11.52 -15.15 17.86
C LEU A 263 12.19 -14.03 17.05
N GLU A 264 13.52 -14.06 16.90
CA GLU A 264 14.28 -13.09 16.11
C GLU A 264 13.83 -13.06 14.65
N GLN A 265 13.60 -14.23 14.05
CA GLN A 265 13.08 -14.32 12.68
C GLN A 265 11.70 -13.65 12.57
N PHE A 266 10.76 -13.98 13.46
CA PHE A 266 9.42 -13.39 13.43
C PHE A 266 9.42 -11.88 13.63
N VAL A 267 10.20 -11.37 14.60
CA VAL A 267 10.32 -9.94 14.86
C VAL A 267 10.94 -9.23 13.65
N THR A 268 11.98 -9.81 13.04
CA THR A 268 12.61 -9.24 11.83
C THR A 268 11.64 -9.21 10.64
N GLU A 269 10.86 -10.28 10.42
CA GLU A 269 9.85 -10.33 9.38
C GLU A 269 8.73 -9.30 9.63
N SER A 270 8.28 -9.18 10.87
CA SER A 270 7.27 -8.19 11.27
C SER A 270 7.77 -6.75 11.09
N ASP A 271 9.00 -6.46 11.52
CA ASP A 271 9.64 -5.15 11.34
C ASP A 271 9.79 -4.78 9.88
N ALA A 272 10.15 -5.75 9.02
CA ALA A 272 10.24 -5.52 7.58
C ALA A 272 8.87 -5.14 6.99
N VAL A 273 7.79 -5.81 7.43
CA VAL A 273 6.42 -5.49 7.00
C VAL A 273 5.99 -4.11 7.52
N VAL A 274 6.26 -3.79 8.79
CA VAL A 274 5.92 -2.47 9.36
C VAL A 274 6.68 -1.36 8.63
N ALA A 275 7.98 -1.52 8.39
CA ALA A 275 8.78 -0.55 7.65
C ALA A 275 8.26 -0.36 6.20
N GLU A 276 7.84 -1.44 5.53
CA GLU A 276 7.22 -1.35 4.22
C GLU A 276 5.89 -0.58 4.29
N MET A 277 5.03 -0.91 5.25
CA MET A 277 3.74 -0.23 5.44
C MET A 277 3.92 1.26 5.77
N GLU A 278 4.87 1.61 6.64
CA GLU A 278 5.20 3.00 6.97
C GLU A 278 5.69 3.76 5.74
N SER A 279 6.53 3.14 4.91
CA SER A 279 7.00 3.75 3.67
C SER A 279 5.84 4.03 2.70
N LYS A 280 4.87 3.11 2.59
CA LYS A 280 3.65 3.25 1.79
C LYS A 280 2.74 4.34 2.34
N MET A 281 2.51 4.36 3.66
CA MET A 281 1.71 5.40 4.31
C MET A 281 2.34 6.79 4.17
N ALA A 282 3.67 6.89 4.33
CA ALA A 282 4.39 8.15 4.13
C ALA A 282 4.28 8.64 2.68
N ALA A 283 4.34 7.73 1.70
CA ALA A 283 4.11 8.05 0.30
C ALA A 283 2.67 8.52 0.04
N GLN A 284 1.68 7.83 0.60
CA GLN A 284 0.27 8.21 0.47
C GLN A 284 0.00 9.58 1.11
N TYR A 285 0.55 9.88 2.28
CA TYR A 285 0.39 11.18 2.91
C TYR A 285 0.99 12.31 2.06
N ARG A 286 2.15 12.06 1.43
CA ARG A 286 2.73 13.00 0.45
C ARG A 286 1.79 13.17 -0.75
N LEU A 287 1.22 12.08 -1.28
CA LEU A 287 0.23 12.13 -2.35
C LEU A 287 -0.95 13.02 -1.99
N GLU A 288 -1.58 12.80 -0.84
CA GLU A 288 -2.71 13.60 -0.36
C GLU A 288 -2.34 15.08 -0.18
N THR A 289 -1.14 15.37 0.32
CA THR A 289 -0.66 16.74 0.53
C THR A 289 -0.45 17.50 -0.79
N PHE A 290 0.03 16.81 -1.82
CA PHE A 290 0.37 17.41 -3.11
C PHE A 290 -0.74 17.29 -4.17
N ALA A 291 -1.73 16.42 -3.96
CA ALA A 291 -2.83 16.19 -4.90
C ALA A 291 -3.55 17.50 -5.26
N TYR A 292 -4.02 18.24 -4.25
CA TYR A 292 -4.73 19.50 -4.45
C TYR A 292 -3.93 20.57 -5.22
N PRO A 293 -2.70 20.97 -4.78
CA PRO A 293 -1.94 21.97 -5.53
C PRO A 293 -1.58 21.49 -6.94
N LEU A 294 -1.32 20.21 -7.14
CA LEU A 294 -1.01 19.65 -8.45
C LEU A 294 -2.23 19.69 -9.38
N THR A 295 -3.43 19.41 -8.86
CA THR A 295 -4.70 19.56 -9.56
C THR A 295 -4.94 21.01 -9.98
N LEU A 296 -4.71 21.99 -9.09
CA LEU A 296 -4.82 23.41 -9.43
C LEU A 296 -3.85 23.81 -10.55
N VAL A 297 -2.58 23.39 -10.47
CA VAL A 297 -1.58 23.66 -11.51
C VAL A 297 -1.97 23.02 -12.83
N GLY A 298 -2.44 21.77 -12.81
CA GLY A 298 -2.96 21.07 -13.98
C GLY A 298 -4.12 21.82 -14.64
N MET A 299 -5.10 22.28 -13.86
CA MET A 299 -6.23 23.07 -14.37
C MET A 299 -5.78 24.42 -14.96
N MET A 300 -4.90 25.15 -14.29
CA MET A 300 -4.36 26.42 -14.79
C MET A 300 -3.60 26.23 -16.11
N LEU A 301 -2.73 25.23 -16.18
CA LEU A 301 -2.00 24.89 -17.41
C LEU A 301 -2.94 24.47 -18.54
N GLY A 302 -3.98 23.67 -18.23
CA GLY A 302 -4.99 23.26 -19.19
C GLY A 302 -5.75 24.45 -19.78
N VAL A 303 -6.18 25.41 -18.94
CA VAL A 303 -6.87 26.63 -19.40
C VAL A 303 -5.94 27.52 -20.23
N ILE A 304 -4.68 27.70 -19.82
CA ILE A 304 -3.70 28.49 -20.60
C ILE A 304 -3.43 27.82 -21.95
N ALA A 305 -3.24 26.49 -21.97
CA ALA A 305 -3.02 25.73 -23.19
C ALA A 305 -4.21 25.80 -24.14
N PHE A 306 -5.43 25.65 -23.61
CA PHE A 306 -6.65 25.78 -24.38
C PHE A 306 -6.84 27.19 -24.94
N GLY A 307 -6.60 28.23 -24.13
CA GLY A 307 -6.64 29.63 -24.58
C GLY A 307 -5.60 29.91 -25.67
N HIS A 308 -4.38 29.37 -25.52
CA HIS A 308 -3.34 29.45 -26.54
C HIS A 308 -3.76 28.78 -27.85
N MET A 309 -4.41 27.61 -27.77
CA MET A 309 -4.94 26.91 -28.94
C MET A 309 -6.02 27.70 -29.66
N LEU A 310 -7.00 28.27 -28.95
CA LEU A 310 -8.08 29.08 -29.55
C LEU A 310 -7.52 30.32 -30.26
N LYS A 311 -6.56 31.01 -29.60
CA LYS A 311 -5.87 32.17 -30.19
C LYS A 311 -5.14 31.79 -31.48
N TRP A 312 -4.55 30.60 -31.51
CA TRP A 312 -3.83 30.12 -32.68
C TRP A 312 -4.76 29.76 -33.84
N THR A 313 -5.84 29.03 -33.58
CA THR A 313 -6.83 28.67 -34.60
C THR A 313 -7.37 29.92 -35.29
N GLY A 314 -7.77 30.95 -34.53
CA GLY A 314 -8.26 32.21 -35.10
C GLY A 314 -7.21 32.95 -35.94
N ARG A 315 -5.94 32.95 -35.52
CA ARG A 315 -4.85 33.63 -36.25
C ARG A 315 -4.44 32.93 -37.53
N ASN A 316 -4.43 31.60 -37.57
CA ASN A 316 -4.05 30.86 -38.78
C ASN A 316 -5.01 31.16 -39.94
N PHE A 317 -6.32 31.26 -39.68
CA PHE A 317 -7.30 31.63 -40.70
C PHE A 317 -7.04 33.03 -41.29
N VAL A 318 -6.62 34.00 -40.47
CA VAL A 318 -6.35 35.37 -40.89
C VAL A 318 -5.00 35.50 -41.61
N CYS A 319 -3.94 34.86 -41.10
CA CYS A 319 -2.61 34.90 -41.72
C CYS A 319 -2.58 34.20 -43.08
N GLU A 320 -3.40 33.16 -43.29
CA GLU A 320 -3.53 32.48 -44.58
C GLU A 320 -4.09 33.40 -45.67
N GLN A 321 -4.97 34.35 -45.31
CA GLN A 321 -5.49 35.33 -46.25
C GLN A 321 -4.52 36.49 -46.53
N ASN A 322 -3.68 36.85 -45.56
CA ASN A 322 -2.87 38.07 -45.60
C ASN A 322 -1.37 37.85 -45.85
N GLY A 323 -0.92 36.61 -46.10
CA GLY A 323 0.50 36.32 -46.32
C GLY A 323 1.37 36.56 -45.08
N GLY A 324 0.88 36.14 -43.91
CA GLY A 324 1.49 36.45 -42.61
C GLY A 324 2.96 36.03 -42.45
N SER A 325 3.68 36.74 -41.58
CA SER A 325 5.12 36.52 -41.37
C SER A 325 5.43 35.17 -40.69
N PRO A 326 6.47 34.43 -41.14
CA PRO A 326 6.82 33.12 -40.59
C PRO A 326 7.28 33.17 -39.12
N VAL A 327 7.75 34.33 -38.66
CA VAL A 327 8.32 34.53 -37.32
C VAL A 327 7.26 34.37 -36.21
N GLU A 328 6.04 34.84 -36.44
CA GLU A 328 4.96 34.73 -35.43
C GLU A 328 4.51 33.28 -35.22
N THR A 329 4.47 32.50 -36.30
CA THR A 329 4.06 31.10 -36.26
C THR A 329 5.05 30.25 -35.47
N ILE A 330 6.36 30.52 -35.61
CA ILE A 330 7.41 29.82 -34.87
C ILE A 330 7.24 30.05 -33.36
N ARG A 331 7.00 31.29 -32.93
CA ARG A 331 6.79 31.62 -31.50
C ARG A 331 5.57 30.93 -30.91
N CYS A 332 4.49 30.80 -31.69
CA CYS A 332 3.30 30.07 -31.26
C CYS A 332 3.61 28.57 -31.07
N VAL A 333 4.36 27.95 -31.99
CA VAL A 333 4.77 26.54 -31.84
C VAL A 333 5.68 26.36 -30.62
N GLU A 334 6.66 27.24 -30.41
CA GLU A 334 7.54 27.20 -29.24
C GLU A 334 6.76 27.29 -27.93
N THR A 335 5.81 28.24 -27.84
CA THR A 335 4.94 28.37 -26.67
C THR A 335 4.07 27.12 -26.48
N GLY A 336 3.52 26.55 -27.56
CA GLY A 336 2.75 25.31 -27.51
C GLY A 336 3.57 24.11 -27.03
N LEU A 337 4.83 24.00 -27.47
CA LEU A 337 5.76 22.95 -27.01
C LEU A 337 6.11 23.11 -25.52
N LEU A 338 6.32 24.34 -25.04
CA LEU A 338 6.53 24.60 -23.62
C LEU A 338 5.32 24.21 -22.78
N LEU A 339 4.10 24.51 -23.24
CA LEU A 339 2.87 24.11 -22.56
C LEU A 339 2.68 22.58 -22.54
N MET A 340 3.00 21.91 -23.66
CA MET A 340 2.98 20.45 -23.75
C MET A 340 3.97 19.80 -22.78
N LEU A 341 5.20 20.33 -22.69
CA LEU A 341 6.20 19.88 -21.72
C LEU A 341 5.72 20.11 -20.27
N GLY A 342 5.11 21.27 -19.99
CA GLY A 342 4.55 21.58 -18.67
C GLY A 342 3.46 20.60 -18.25
N MET A 343 2.47 20.35 -19.12
CA MET A 343 1.40 19.38 -18.87
C MET A 343 1.93 17.94 -18.75
N SER A 344 2.88 17.54 -19.60
CA SER A 344 3.55 16.24 -19.48
C SER A 344 4.34 16.10 -18.18
N GLY A 345 4.91 17.19 -17.66
CA GLY A 345 5.60 17.21 -16.37
C GLY A 345 4.65 17.00 -15.20
N VAL A 346 3.47 17.63 -15.23
CA VAL A 346 2.41 17.42 -14.23
C VAL A 346 1.92 15.96 -14.26
N ASP A 347 1.67 15.43 -15.45
CA ASP A 347 1.23 14.04 -15.65
C ASP A 347 2.32 13.02 -15.20
N LEU A 348 3.60 13.32 -15.45
CA LEU A 348 4.72 12.54 -14.92
C LEU A 348 4.74 12.55 -13.39
N LEU A 349 4.57 13.72 -12.77
CA LEU A 349 4.56 13.86 -11.33
C LEU A 349 3.42 13.04 -10.70
N TRP A 350 2.21 13.13 -11.26
CA TRP A 350 1.07 12.28 -10.87
C TRP A 350 1.40 10.80 -10.99
N THR A 351 2.05 10.40 -12.07
CA THR A 351 2.40 8.99 -12.29
C THR A 351 3.39 8.48 -11.25
N ILE A 352 4.42 9.26 -10.91
CA ILE A 352 5.40 8.90 -9.88
C ILE A 352 4.72 8.76 -8.53
N MET A 353 3.87 9.72 -8.17
CA MET A 353 3.21 9.74 -6.87
C MET A 353 2.18 8.61 -6.73
N ALA A 354 1.39 8.34 -7.77
CA ALA A 354 0.45 7.22 -7.79
C ALA A 354 1.18 5.85 -7.75
N GLY A 355 2.32 5.73 -8.43
CA GLY A 355 3.17 4.54 -8.38
C GLY A 355 3.75 4.29 -6.99
N GLN A 356 4.21 5.34 -6.30
CA GLN A 356 4.72 5.22 -4.92
C GLN A 356 3.62 4.86 -3.90
N ALA A 357 2.38 5.28 -4.14
CA ALA A 357 1.25 4.94 -3.27
C ALA A 357 0.70 3.52 -3.49
N GLY A 358 1.20 2.78 -4.49
CA GLY A 358 0.74 1.42 -4.79
C GLY A 358 -0.70 1.34 -5.30
N VAL A 359 -1.28 2.47 -5.73
CA VAL A 359 -2.68 2.56 -6.19
C VAL A 359 -2.85 2.04 -7.62
N MET A 360 -1.76 1.95 -8.37
CA MET A 360 -1.76 1.47 -9.75
C MET A 360 -1.72 -0.06 -9.78
N THR A 361 -2.89 -0.69 -9.93
CA THR A 361 -3.00 -2.10 -10.32
C THR A 361 -2.98 -2.21 -11.83
N GLU A 362 -1.99 -2.89 -12.40
CA GLU A 362 -1.90 -3.06 -13.85
C GLU A 362 -2.61 -4.31 -14.33
N VAL A 363 -3.43 -4.12 -15.37
CA VAL A 363 -4.16 -5.20 -16.03
C VAL A 363 -3.31 -5.83 -17.16
N ASN A 364 -2.25 -5.16 -17.61
CA ASN A 364 -1.41 -5.64 -18.71
C ASN A 364 -0.11 -6.30 -18.18
N PRO A 365 0.12 -7.60 -18.45
CA PRO A 365 1.29 -8.32 -17.95
C PRO A 365 2.63 -7.79 -18.50
N LEU A 366 2.65 -7.20 -19.70
CA LEU A 366 3.88 -6.60 -20.26
C LEU A 366 4.25 -5.29 -19.56
N ALA A 367 3.27 -4.60 -19.01
CA ALA A 367 3.49 -3.35 -18.31
C ALA A 367 3.82 -3.61 -16.83
N ALA A 368 3.30 -4.70 -16.26
CA ALA A 368 3.54 -5.09 -14.86
C ALA A 368 5.03 -5.17 -14.51
N SER A 369 5.87 -5.62 -15.45
CA SER A 369 7.33 -5.66 -15.25
C SER A 369 7.96 -4.28 -15.10
N PHE A 370 7.39 -3.24 -15.72
CA PHE A 370 7.82 -1.84 -15.57
C PHE A 370 7.28 -1.22 -14.29
N ILE A 371 6.08 -1.62 -13.82
CA ILE A 371 5.49 -1.06 -12.60
C ILE A 371 6.26 -1.41 -11.32
N HIS A 372 7.02 -2.50 -11.29
CA HIS A 372 7.87 -2.82 -10.13
C HIS A 372 8.91 -1.72 -9.82
N SER A 373 9.18 -0.81 -10.77
CA SER A 373 10.01 0.36 -10.52
C SER A 373 9.37 1.64 -11.09
N PRO A 374 8.81 2.53 -10.23
CA PRO A 374 8.27 3.82 -10.65
C PRO A 374 9.26 4.67 -11.47
N SER A 375 10.56 4.46 -11.24
CA SER A 375 11.65 5.10 -11.99
C SER A 375 11.70 4.68 -13.46
N SER A 376 11.42 3.42 -13.79
CA SER A 376 11.46 2.94 -15.18
C SER A 376 10.32 3.54 -16.01
N LEU A 377 9.12 3.63 -15.43
CA LEU A 377 7.96 4.26 -16.06
C LEU A 377 8.21 5.76 -16.25
N ALA A 378 8.75 6.43 -15.23
CA ALA A 378 9.14 7.83 -15.33
C ALA A 378 10.18 8.06 -16.44
N LEU A 379 11.22 7.23 -16.50
CA LEU A 379 12.26 7.32 -17.52
C LEU A 379 11.70 7.11 -18.94
N PHE A 380 10.84 6.10 -19.11
CA PHE A 380 10.17 5.84 -20.38
C PHE A 380 9.35 7.06 -20.84
N LYS A 381 8.55 7.64 -19.94
CA LYS A 381 7.71 8.80 -20.23
C LYS A 381 8.52 10.04 -20.56
N VAL A 382 9.58 10.33 -19.79
CA VAL A 382 10.52 11.42 -20.08
C VAL A 382 11.17 11.25 -21.45
N THR A 383 11.62 10.03 -21.77
CA THR A 383 12.27 9.72 -23.05
C THR A 383 11.30 9.87 -24.22
N ALA A 384 10.10 9.31 -24.10
CA ALA A 384 9.05 9.41 -25.12
C ALA A 384 8.63 10.87 -25.36
N THR A 385 8.40 11.64 -24.29
CA THR A 385 8.08 13.06 -24.38
C THR A 385 9.23 13.85 -25.00
N ALA A 386 10.48 13.63 -24.59
CA ALA A 386 11.64 14.32 -25.14
C ALA A 386 11.81 14.05 -26.64
N ILE A 387 11.66 12.79 -27.07
CA ILE A 387 11.70 12.42 -28.49
C ILE A 387 10.55 13.10 -29.25
N GLY A 388 9.32 13.02 -28.73
CA GLY A 388 8.15 13.64 -29.35
C GLY A 388 8.30 15.15 -29.52
N CYS A 389 8.67 15.86 -28.45
CA CYS A 389 8.93 17.30 -28.48
C CYS A 389 10.11 17.65 -29.39
N GLY A 390 11.18 16.85 -29.39
CA GLY A 390 12.34 17.04 -30.26
C GLY A 390 11.98 16.94 -31.74
N VAL A 391 11.15 15.95 -32.12
CA VAL A 391 10.65 15.79 -33.49
C VAL A 391 9.78 16.98 -33.89
N LEU A 392 8.83 17.40 -33.03
CA LEU A 392 7.97 18.55 -33.32
C LEU A 392 8.78 19.85 -33.45
N TYR A 393 9.79 20.04 -32.60
CA TYR A 393 10.67 21.20 -32.64
C TYR A 393 11.53 21.23 -33.91
N ALA A 394 12.08 20.09 -34.32
CA ALA A 394 12.91 19.97 -35.52
C ALA A 394 12.13 20.26 -36.80
N PHE A 395 10.84 19.92 -36.85
CA PHE A 395 9.97 20.13 -38.02
C PHE A 395 8.99 21.31 -37.87
N ARG A 396 9.24 22.23 -36.92
CA ARG A 396 8.32 23.34 -36.59
C ARG A 396 7.95 24.27 -37.75
N GLU A 397 8.79 24.33 -38.78
CA GLU A 397 8.57 25.12 -39.99
C GLU A 397 7.48 24.54 -40.91
N ARG A 398 7.11 23.26 -40.73
CA ARG A 398 6.14 22.57 -41.59
C ARG A 398 4.71 22.75 -41.07
N ARG A 399 3.80 23.24 -41.93
CA ARG A 399 2.36 23.41 -41.61
C ARG A 399 1.67 22.15 -41.07
N ARG A 400 2.00 20.97 -41.59
CA ARG A 400 1.43 19.71 -41.07
C ARG A 400 1.85 19.42 -39.63
N VAL A 401 3.06 19.82 -39.24
CA VAL A 401 3.57 19.58 -37.88
C VAL A 401 2.93 20.54 -36.89
N GLN A 402 2.59 21.74 -37.35
CA GLN A 402 1.76 22.68 -36.60
C GLN A 402 0.39 22.08 -36.26
N GLU A 403 -0.32 21.55 -37.25
CA GLU A 403 -1.60 20.85 -37.01
C GLU A 403 -1.44 19.67 -36.03
N VAL A 404 -0.38 18.85 -36.18
CA VAL A 404 -0.10 17.76 -35.24
C VAL A 404 0.20 18.27 -33.83
N THR A 405 0.95 19.37 -33.69
CA THR A 405 1.28 19.97 -32.39
C THR A 405 0.01 20.46 -31.69
N TRP A 406 -0.93 21.02 -32.45
CA TRP A 406 -2.24 21.42 -31.95
C TRP A 406 -3.03 20.22 -31.41
N TRP A 407 -3.13 19.14 -32.19
CA TRP A 407 -3.81 17.91 -31.77
C TRP A 407 -3.15 17.27 -30.54
N MET A 408 -1.82 17.23 -30.50
CA MET A 408 -1.09 16.70 -29.35
C MET A 408 -1.32 17.55 -28.10
N CYS A 409 -1.34 18.88 -28.24
CA CYS A 409 -1.67 19.78 -27.13
C CYS A 409 -3.08 19.51 -26.59
N LEU A 410 -4.07 19.32 -27.47
CA LEU A 410 -5.43 18.96 -27.09
C LEU A 410 -5.48 17.64 -26.31
N VAL A 411 -4.78 16.61 -26.79
CA VAL A 411 -4.70 15.30 -26.11
C VAL A 411 -4.09 15.45 -24.71
N CYS A 412 -3.00 16.21 -24.57
CA CYS A 412 -2.40 16.49 -23.26
C CYS A 412 -3.39 17.16 -22.31
N VAL A 413 -4.14 18.17 -22.77
CA VAL A 413 -5.20 18.82 -21.99
C VAL A 413 -6.26 17.82 -21.52
N LEU A 414 -6.75 16.95 -22.42
CA LEU A 414 -7.74 15.93 -22.07
C LEU A 414 -7.22 14.91 -21.03
N VAL A 415 -5.96 14.49 -21.15
CA VAL A 415 -5.32 13.60 -20.18
C VAL A 415 -5.16 14.29 -18.82
N THR A 416 -4.77 15.57 -18.79
CA THR A 416 -4.72 16.35 -17.55
C THR A 416 -6.10 16.45 -16.89
N PHE A 417 -7.15 16.73 -17.66
CA PHE A 417 -8.52 16.75 -17.13
C PHE A 417 -8.97 15.40 -16.59
N ARG A 418 -8.63 14.30 -17.26
CA ARG A 418 -8.93 12.94 -16.77
C ARG A 418 -8.34 12.72 -15.38
N TRP A 419 -7.08 13.10 -15.15
CA TRP A 419 -6.44 12.96 -13.84
C TRP A 419 -7.12 13.80 -12.76
N VAL A 420 -7.43 15.06 -13.08
CA VAL A 420 -8.16 15.96 -12.15
C VAL A 420 -9.52 15.38 -11.76
N MET A 421 -10.24 14.78 -12.70
CA MET A 421 -11.53 14.13 -12.42
C MET A 421 -11.38 12.84 -11.61
N PHE A 422 -10.31 12.08 -11.83
CA PHE A 422 -10.06 10.87 -11.04
C PHE A 422 -9.79 11.22 -9.57
N ASP A 423 -8.96 12.23 -9.33
CA ASP A 423 -8.63 12.74 -8.00
C ASP A 423 -9.88 13.24 -7.24
N SER A 424 -10.79 13.93 -7.95
CA SER A 424 -12.04 14.42 -7.33
C SER A 424 -13.00 13.30 -6.94
N MET A 425 -13.03 12.19 -7.69
CA MET A 425 -13.86 11.03 -7.37
C MET A 425 -13.30 10.18 -6.22
N THR A 426 -11.98 10.12 -6.05
CA THR A 426 -11.36 9.32 -4.97
C THR A 426 -11.36 10.04 -3.63
N THR A 427 -11.51 11.36 -3.62
CA THR A 427 -11.41 12.19 -2.40
C THR A 427 -12.78 12.49 -1.78
N SER A 428 -13.89 12.28 -2.51
CA SER A 428 -15.26 12.36 -1.98
C SER A 428 -15.67 11.08 -1.27
#